data_AF-A0AAJ1MC74-F1
#
_entry.id   AF-A0AAJ1MC74-F1
#
_cell.length_a   1.000
_cell.length_b   1.000
_cell.length_c   1.000
_cell.angle_alpha   90.00
_cell.angle_beta   90.00
_cell.angle_gamma   90.00
#
_symmetry.space_group_name_H-M   'P 1'
#
loop_
_entity.id
_entity.type
_entity.pdbx_description
1 polymer ?
#
loop_
_entity_poly.entity_id
_entity_poly.type
_entity_poly.pdbx_seq_one_letter_code
_entity_poly.pdbx_strand_id
1 'polypeptide(L)'
;MTQPIPIFYTISNDFAPYAAVAIQSLRDHISPEQHYQVIVVHQGLTPVTRQNLQSLASDNLELIFYEINDEALNAIQNRKENYLRADFFTPSIFYRLFLADLFPQYDKAIYVDSDTVWNGDPADMFAIELGNNLIGAAPDHSVEHVGPMQLYIKEAVGVPAKQYLNSGVLLMNFSQLRKDEFTRQFLNLLQRYHVDCIAPDQDYLNVMCNGRITYLDEKWNAMPKDEEFADERVKDPKLIHYNLFFKPWHFDHVMYDEYFWQAAKKTPYAQQLKDVRTDYTIAQQQLDRQKLMSMLNHADELPDNPVTFKKLQEQGKQVRLS
;
A
#
# COMPACT_ATOMS: atom_id res chain seq x y z
N MET A 1 5.00 3.60 30.08
CA MET A 1 5.51 3.03 28.82
C MET A 1 4.76 3.74 27.71
N THR A 2 5.46 4.29 26.73
CA THR A 2 4.85 4.82 25.49
C THR A 2 4.13 3.67 24.77
N GLN A 3 2.99 3.94 24.14
CA GLN A 3 2.35 2.91 23.32
C GLN A 3 3.27 2.55 22.14
N PRO A 4 3.37 1.25 21.78
CA PRO A 4 4.19 0.84 20.65
C PRO A 4 3.65 1.44 19.34
N ILE A 5 4.55 1.72 18.40
CA ILE A 5 4.20 2.23 17.06
C ILE A 5 3.69 1.06 16.21
N PRO A 6 2.41 1.04 15.81
CA PRO A 6 1.85 -0.07 15.04
C PRO A 6 2.09 0.13 13.54
N ILE A 7 2.69 -0.88 12.91
CA ILE A 7 3.10 -0.90 11.51
C ILE A 7 2.49 -2.14 10.86
N PHE A 8 1.65 -1.93 9.87
CA PHE A 8 0.87 -2.98 9.22
C PHE A 8 1.45 -3.38 7.87
N TYR A 9 1.51 -4.68 7.64
CA TYR A 9 1.76 -5.29 6.33
C TYR A 9 0.61 -6.24 6.03
N THR A 10 0.09 -6.22 4.80
CA THR A 10 -0.90 -7.19 4.32
C THR A 10 -0.28 -8.10 3.28
N ILE A 11 -0.13 -9.39 3.56
CA ILE A 11 0.62 -10.30 2.69
C ILE A 11 -0.08 -11.64 2.48
N SER A 12 0.18 -12.25 1.32
CA SER A 12 0.01 -13.69 1.12
C SER A 12 1.34 -14.41 1.38
N ASN A 13 1.30 -15.75 1.39
CA ASN A 13 2.50 -16.54 1.64
C ASN A 13 3.63 -16.28 0.62
N ASP A 14 3.29 -16.06 -0.65
CA ASP A 14 4.26 -15.85 -1.73
C ASP A 14 4.94 -14.48 -1.67
N PHE A 15 4.34 -13.52 -0.95
CA PHE A 15 4.91 -12.20 -0.72
C PHE A 15 5.74 -12.11 0.56
N ALA A 16 5.78 -13.17 1.38
CA ALA A 16 6.56 -13.19 2.61
C ALA A 16 8.07 -12.95 2.42
N PRO A 17 8.74 -13.42 1.34
CA PRO A 17 10.14 -13.09 1.10
C PRO A 17 10.39 -11.58 1.02
N TYR A 18 9.53 -10.84 0.33
CA TYR A 18 9.66 -9.38 0.17
C TYR A 18 9.31 -8.65 1.47
N ALA A 19 8.24 -9.09 2.15
CA ALA A 19 7.89 -8.59 3.48
C ALA A 19 9.03 -8.79 4.48
N ALA A 20 9.77 -9.89 4.38
CA ALA A 20 10.94 -10.13 5.21
C ALA A 20 12.04 -9.09 4.96
N VAL A 21 12.24 -8.64 3.72
CA VAL A 21 13.17 -7.55 3.37
C VAL A 21 12.68 -6.23 3.97
N ALA A 22 11.38 -5.92 3.84
CA ALA A 22 10.79 -4.72 4.41
C ALA A 22 10.94 -4.68 5.94
N ILE A 23 10.62 -5.78 6.63
CA ILE A 23 10.73 -5.89 8.09
C ILE A 23 12.19 -5.88 8.54
N GLN A 24 13.09 -6.54 7.82
CA GLN A 24 14.52 -6.53 8.14
C GLN A 24 15.13 -5.14 7.98
N SER A 25 14.78 -4.42 6.90
CA SER A 25 15.23 -3.05 6.71
C SER A 25 14.64 -2.11 7.77
N LEU A 26 13.39 -2.31 8.19
CA LEU A 26 12.81 -1.61 9.35
C LEU A 26 13.64 -1.85 10.60
N ARG A 27 13.91 -3.12 10.92
CA ARG A 27 14.72 -3.52 12.08
C ARG A 27 16.11 -2.86 12.10
N ASP A 28 16.72 -2.66 10.92
CA ASP A 28 18.02 -2.02 10.81
C ASP A 28 18.01 -0.51 11.16
N HIS A 29 16.83 0.14 11.18
CA HIS A 29 16.71 1.60 11.32
C HIS A 29 15.88 2.08 12.51
N ILE A 30 15.19 1.19 13.22
CA ILE A 30 14.38 1.56 14.40
C ILE A 30 15.23 2.08 15.56
N SER A 31 14.77 3.13 16.22
CA SER A 31 15.39 3.64 17.44
C SER A 31 15.28 2.64 18.60
N PRO A 32 16.34 2.44 19.40
CA PRO A 32 16.27 1.63 20.61
C PRO A 32 15.42 2.26 21.73
N GLU A 33 15.02 3.54 21.60
CA GLU A 33 14.23 4.27 22.60
C GLU A 33 12.71 4.10 22.42
N GLN A 34 12.29 3.55 21.29
CA GLN A 34 10.88 3.33 20.95
C GLN A 34 10.59 1.82 20.86
N HIS A 35 9.32 1.47 21.04
CA HIS A 35 8.83 0.11 20.80
C HIS A 35 7.97 0.08 19.55
N TYR A 36 8.15 -0.95 18.73
CA TYR A 36 7.45 -1.11 17.45
C TYR A 36 6.71 -2.43 17.45
N GLN A 37 5.51 -2.41 16.87
CA GLN A 37 4.72 -3.60 16.60
C GLN A 37 4.50 -3.71 15.10
N VAL A 38 5.05 -4.76 14.51
CA VAL A 38 4.77 -5.14 13.13
C VAL A 38 3.61 -6.13 13.13
N ILE A 39 2.46 -5.70 12.61
CA ILE A 39 1.27 -6.52 12.47
C ILE A 39 1.20 -7.04 11.03
N VAL A 40 1.49 -8.32 10.87
CA VAL A 40 1.38 -9.05 9.60
C VAL A 40 -0.03 -9.59 9.48
N VAL A 41 -0.85 -8.87 8.71
CA VAL A 41 -2.21 -9.28 8.34
C VAL A 41 -2.12 -10.20 7.14
N HIS A 42 -2.66 -11.40 7.24
CA HIS A 42 -2.45 -12.41 6.20
C HIS A 42 -3.64 -13.34 6.01
N GLN A 43 -3.63 -14.08 4.91
CA GLN A 43 -4.56 -15.19 4.66
C GLN A 43 -3.74 -16.43 4.35
N GLY A 44 -3.60 -17.34 5.34
CA GLY A 44 -2.91 -18.62 5.15
C GLY A 44 -1.38 -18.57 5.02
N LEU A 45 -0.65 -17.90 5.92
CA LEU A 45 0.80 -18.10 6.02
C LEU A 45 1.11 -19.52 6.50
N THR A 46 2.08 -20.18 5.86
CA THR A 46 2.53 -21.49 6.33
C THR A 46 3.26 -21.36 7.67
N PRO A 47 3.30 -22.42 8.50
CA PRO A 47 4.07 -22.41 9.75
C PRO A 47 5.55 -22.04 9.56
N VAL A 48 6.17 -22.52 8.48
CA VAL A 48 7.57 -22.20 8.14
C VAL A 48 7.73 -20.72 7.81
N THR A 49 6.83 -20.17 6.99
CA THR A 49 6.85 -18.74 6.66
C THR A 49 6.67 -17.88 7.90
N ARG A 50 5.72 -18.22 8.78
CA ARG A 50 5.51 -17.52 10.04
C ARG A 50 6.75 -17.57 10.93
N GLN A 51 7.39 -18.74 11.05
CA GLN A 51 8.62 -18.90 11.82
C GLN A 51 9.78 -18.05 11.25
N ASN A 52 9.95 -18.05 9.92
CA ASN A 52 10.96 -17.24 9.25
C ASN A 52 10.74 -15.75 9.49
N LEU A 53 9.51 -15.25 9.35
CA LEU A 53 9.20 -13.85 9.67
C LEU A 53 9.41 -13.55 11.15
N GLN A 54 8.92 -14.41 12.05
CA GLN A 54 9.07 -14.24 13.51
C GLN A 54 10.54 -14.13 13.94
N SER A 55 11.47 -14.78 13.23
CA SER A 55 12.91 -14.68 13.49
C SER A 55 13.49 -13.27 13.33
N LEU A 56 12.75 -12.36 12.68
CA LEU A 56 13.11 -10.95 12.52
C LEU A 56 12.75 -10.08 13.71
N ALA A 57 12.05 -10.59 14.73
CA ALA A 57 11.78 -9.85 15.96
C ALA A 57 13.08 -9.49 16.73
N SER A 58 13.01 -8.45 17.55
CA SER A 58 14.09 -8.02 18.45
C SER A 58 13.52 -7.40 19.74
N ASP A 59 14.37 -7.03 20.69
CA ASP A 59 13.96 -6.53 22.02
C ASP A 59 12.96 -5.36 21.96
N ASN A 60 13.07 -4.49 20.95
CA ASN A 60 12.20 -3.34 20.71
C ASN A 60 11.28 -3.49 19.48
N LEU A 61 11.21 -4.69 18.87
CA LEU A 61 10.39 -4.98 17.69
C LEU A 61 9.61 -6.28 17.87
N GLU A 62 8.31 -6.15 18.11
CA GLU A 62 7.39 -7.28 18.18
C GLU A 62 6.76 -7.57 16.81
N LEU A 63 6.63 -8.84 16.45
CA LEU A 63 5.87 -9.28 15.27
C LEU A 63 4.61 -10.01 15.72
N ILE A 64 3.47 -9.52 15.25
CA ILE A 64 2.13 -10.05 15.52
C ILE A 64 1.55 -10.55 14.20
N PHE A 65 1.01 -11.77 14.20
CA PHE A 65 0.41 -12.37 13.01
C PHE A 65 -1.11 -12.42 13.20
N TYR A 66 -1.83 -11.76 12.30
CA TYR A 66 -3.29 -11.73 12.29
C TYR A 66 -3.81 -12.40 11.02
N GLU A 67 -4.44 -13.55 11.19
CA GLU A 67 -5.07 -14.26 10.08
C GLU A 67 -6.47 -13.69 9.81
N ILE A 68 -6.69 -13.21 8.59
CA ILE A 68 -8.02 -12.88 8.10
C ILE A 68 -8.69 -14.20 7.70
N ASN A 69 -9.58 -14.67 8.57
CA ASN A 69 -10.46 -15.80 8.34
C ASN A 69 -11.89 -15.34 8.06
N ASP A 70 -12.78 -16.28 7.72
CA ASP A 70 -14.19 -15.99 7.44
C ASP A 70 -14.88 -15.26 8.60
N GLU A 71 -14.49 -15.48 9.85
CA GLU A 71 -15.04 -14.79 11.01
C GLU A 71 -14.66 -13.29 11.03
N ALA A 72 -13.39 -12.96 10.79
CA ALA A 72 -12.92 -11.59 10.66
C ALA A 72 -13.61 -10.87 9.48
N LEU A 73 -13.78 -11.56 8.36
CA LEU A 73 -14.53 -11.04 7.21
C LEU A 73 -16.02 -10.83 7.55
N ASN A 74 -16.64 -11.79 8.24
CA ASN A 74 -18.03 -11.71 8.69
C ASN A 74 -18.25 -10.57 9.69
N ALA A 75 -17.28 -10.23 10.53
CA ALA A 75 -17.37 -9.09 11.45
C ALA A 75 -17.47 -7.75 10.70
N ILE A 76 -16.88 -7.66 9.50
CA ILE A 76 -17.02 -6.50 8.60
C ILE A 76 -18.40 -6.52 7.90
N GLN A 77 -18.91 -7.70 7.57
CA GLN A 77 -20.19 -7.91 6.86
C GLN A 77 -21.45 -7.80 7.73
N ASN A 78 -21.41 -8.22 9.01
CA ASN A 78 -22.59 -8.37 9.89
C ASN A 78 -23.11 -7.07 10.52
N ARG A 79 -22.58 -5.90 10.15
CA ARG A 79 -23.27 -4.63 10.43
C ARG A 79 -24.50 -4.61 9.52
N LYS A 80 -25.73 -4.49 10.06
CA LYS A 80 -27.05 -4.62 9.37
C LYS A 80 -27.21 -3.96 7.99
N GLU A 81 -26.26 -3.11 7.60
CA GLU A 81 -26.22 -2.30 6.37
C GLU A 81 -25.17 -2.78 5.34
N ASN A 82 -24.35 -3.80 5.65
CA ASN A 82 -23.18 -4.24 4.87
C ASN A 82 -23.32 -5.64 4.23
N TYR A 83 -24.54 -6.06 3.84
CA TYR A 83 -24.74 -7.36 3.17
C TYR A 83 -24.13 -7.37 1.76
N LEU A 84 -22.88 -7.78 1.65
CA LEU A 84 -22.22 -8.06 0.37
C LEU A 84 -22.64 -9.45 -0.12
N ARG A 85 -23.03 -9.56 -1.39
CA ARG A 85 -23.00 -10.85 -2.09
C ARG A 85 -21.54 -11.32 -2.12
N ALA A 86 -21.33 -12.62 -1.94
CA ALA A 86 -20.03 -13.29 -1.82
C ALA A 86 -19.03 -12.98 -2.96
N ASP A 87 -19.47 -12.39 -4.07
CA ASP A 87 -18.66 -12.10 -5.26
C ASP A 87 -17.76 -10.86 -5.11
N PHE A 88 -17.96 -10.01 -4.08
CA PHE A 88 -17.28 -8.71 -3.92
C PHE A 88 -16.37 -8.59 -2.69
N PHE A 89 -16.15 -9.64 -1.91
CA PHE A 89 -15.26 -9.60 -0.72
C PHE A 89 -13.94 -10.37 -0.98
N THR A 90 -13.42 -10.29 -2.20
CA THR A 90 -12.36 -9.40 -2.73
C THR A 90 -10.92 -9.71 -2.27
N PRO A 91 -9.97 -9.67 -3.23
CA PRO A 91 -8.54 -9.95 -3.03
C PRO A 91 -7.91 -9.18 -1.86
N SER A 92 -6.79 -9.69 -1.37
CA SER A 92 -5.96 -9.14 -0.28
C SER A 92 -5.63 -7.63 -0.40
N ILE A 93 -5.81 -7.03 -1.58
CA ILE A 93 -5.64 -5.61 -1.88
C ILE A 93 -6.47 -4.68 -0.98
N PHE A 94 -7.69 -5.10 -0.56
CA PHE A 94 -8.56 -4.25 0.26
C PHE A 94 -8.35 -4.37 1.76
N TYR A 95 -7.53 -5.30 2.25
CA TYR A 95 -7.32 -5.47 3.70
C TYR A 95 -6.84 -4.19 4.39
N ARG A 96 -6.04 -3.37 3.69
CA ARG A 96 -5.57 -2.06 4.16
C ARG A 96 -6.71 -1.09 4.51
N LEU A 97 -7.82 -1.16 3.77
CA LEU A 97 -8.98 -0.27 3.95
C LEU A 97 -9.81 -0.62 5.20
N PHE A 98 -9.65 -1.82 5.74
CA PHE A 98 -10.41 -2.32 6.90
C PHE A 98 -9.62 -2.26 8.22
N LEU A 99 -8.34 -1.89 8.19
CA LEU A 99 -7.45 -1.98 9.35
C LEU A 99 -7.95 -1.16 10.55
N ALA A 100 -8.53 0.02 10.30
CA ALA A 100 -9.02 0.88 11.37
C ALA A 100 -10.16 0.24 12.18
N ASP A 101 -11.04 -0.54 11.53
CA ASP A 101 -12.12 -1.28 12.20
C ASP A 101 -11.64 -2.60 12.82
N LEU A 102 -10.68 -3.28 12.16
CA LEU A 102 -10.13 -4.55 12.66
C LEU A 102 -9.26 -4.38 13.90
N PHE A 103 -8.62 -3.22 14.05
CA PHE A 103 -7.70 -2.93 15.15
C PHE A 103 -8.13 -1.67 15.94
N PRO A 104 -9.26 -1.73 16.66
CA PRO A 104 -9.81 -0.57 17.38
C PRO A 104 -8.94 -0.09 18.53
N GLN A 105 -7.97 -0.90 18.98
CA GLN A 105 -7.02 -0.53 20.03
C GLN A 105 -5.99 0.52 19.60
N TYR A 106 -5.84 0.78 18.30
CA TYR A 106 -4.94 1.82 17.79
C TYR A 106 -5.72 3.03 17.28
N ASP A 107 -5.21 4.23 17.58
CA ASP A 107 -5.76 5.50 17.09
C ASP A 107 -5.03 6.02 15.85
N LYS A 108 -3.77 5.63 15.67
CA LYS A 108 -2.93 5.96 14.52
C LYS A 108 -2.05 4.76 14.18
N ALA A 109 -1.78 4.54 12.90
CA ALA A 109 -0.91 3.46 12.44
C ALA A 109 -0.17 3.81 11.15
N ILE A 110 0.91 3.10 10.87
CA ILE A 110 1.56 3.10 9.55
C ILE A 110 1.12 1.83 8.82
N TYR A 111 0.76 1.96 7.56
CA TYR A 111 0.61 0.84 6.63
C TYR A 111 1.68 0.94 5.55
N VAL A 112 2.28 -0.18 5.21
CA VAL A 112 3.28 -0.29 4.14
C VAL A 112 3.10 -1.58 3.35
N ASP A 113 3.25 -1.49 2.03
CA ASP A 113 3.28 -2.65 1.14
C ASP A 113 4.56 -3.48 1.35
N SER A 114 4.50 -4.76 0.97
CA SER A 114 5.59 -5.73 1.22
C SER A 114 6.80 -5.58 0.30
N ASP A 115 6.66 -4.84 -0.79
CA ASP A 115 7.71 -4.46 -1.73
C ASP A 115 8.34 -3.10 -1.38
N THR A 116 8.52 -2.86 -0.09
CA THR A 116 9.16 -1.64 0.43
C THR A 116 10.47 -1.94 1.16
N VAL A 117 11.32 -0.93 1.29
CA VAL A 117 12.57 -0.98 2.05
C VAL A 117 12.74 0.30 2.85
N TRP A 118 12.84 0.15 4.18
CA TRP A 118 13.11 1.27 5.08
C TRP A 118 14.57 1.69 5.02
N ASN A 119 14.77 3.01 5.04
CA ASN A 119 16.08 3.67 5.13
C ASN A 119 16.02 4.85 6.13
N GLY A 120 15.09 4.75 7.07
CA GLY A 120 14.80 5.74 8.10
C GLY A 120 13.94 5.13 9.19
N ASP A 121 13.89 5.79 10.35
CA ASP A 121 13.09 5.33 11.49
C ASP A 121 11.58 5.56 11.21
N PRO A 122 10.72 4.52 11.28
CA PRO A 122 9.26 4.69 11.20
C PRO A 122 8.69 5.66 12.23
N ALA A 123 9.36 5.86 13.37
CA ALA A 123 8.92 6.81 14.39
C ALA A 123 8.86 8.25 13.88
N ASP A 124 9.75 8.64 12.96
CA ASP A 124 9.76 9.98 12.37
C ASP A 124 8.50 10.21 11.51
N MET A 125 8.11 9.20 10.71
CA MET A 125 6.85 9.24 9.96
C MET A 125 5.65 9.21 10.91
N PHE A 126 5.69 8.36 11.93
CA PHE A 126 4.62 8.25 12.91
C PHE A 126 4.45 9.53 13.73
N ALA A 127 5.49 10.33 13.93
CA ALA A 127 5.40 11.60 14.66
C ALA A 127 4.63 12.69 13.90
N ILE A 128 4.43 12.53 12.58
CA ILE A 128 3.70 13.51 11.76
C ILE A 128 2.26 13.66 12.27
N GLU A 129 1.84 14.91 12.47
CA GLU A 129 0.50 15.24 12.92
C GLU A 129 -0.49 15.20 11.75
N LEU A 130 -1.55 14.41 11.91
CA LEU A 130 -2.65 14.36 10.93
C LEU A 130 -3.79 15.32 11.28
N GLY A 131 -3.90 15.77 12.54
CA GLY A 131 -5.06 16.53 13.00
C GLY A 131 -6.36 15.78 12.71
N ASN A 132 -7.28 16.42 11.97
CA ASN A 132 -8.54 15.81 11.53
C ASN A 132 -8.46 15.16 10.13
N ASN A 133 -7.27 15.10 9.51
CA ASN A 133 -7.09 14.38 8.25
C ASN A 133 -7.20 12.87 8.48
N LEU A 134 -7.70 12.18 7.45
CA LEU A 134 -7.99 10.75 7.48
C LEU A 134 -6.70 9.93 7.31
N ILE A 135 -5.84 10.39 6.41
CA ILE A 135 -4.57 9.75 6.07
C ILE A 135 -3.50 10.81 5.80
N GLY A 136 -2.24 10.39 5.90
CA GLY A 136 -1.12 11.03 5.24
C GLY A 136 -0.47 10.05 4.27
N ALA A 137 -0.18 10.51 3.07
CA ALA A 137 0.53 9.74 2.05
C ALA A 137 1.28 10.69 1.10
N ALA A 138 2.28 10.18 0.39
CA ALA A 138 2.98 10.93 -0.64
C ALA A 138 2.27 10.81 -2.00
N PRO A 139 2.38 11.82 -2.89
CA PRO A 139 1.95 11.71 -4.28
C PRO A 139 2.62 10.52 -5.00
N ASP A 140 1.90 9.89 -5.93
CA ASP A 140 2.40 8.80 -6.74
C ASP A 140 3.25 9.34 -7.91
N HIS A 141 4.54 9.51 -7.66
CA HIS A 141 5.49 10.00 -8.67
C HIS A 141 5.83 8.96 -9.75
N SER A 142 5.43 7.69 -9.59
CA SER A 142 5.68 6.65 -10.61
C SER A 142 4.80 6.82 -11.86
N VAL A 143 3.69 7.53 -11.74
CA VAL A 143 2.74 7.78 -12.83
C VAL A 143 2.77 9.22 -13.37
N GLU A 144 3.66 10.07 -12.85
CA GLU A 144 3.73 11.50 -13.16
C GLU A 144 3.95 11.77 -14.66
N HIS A 145 4.81 10.98 -15.30
CA HIS A 145 5.16 11.11 -16.72
C HIS A 145 4.39 10.15 -17.63
N VAL A 146 3.38 9.47 -17.10
CA VAL A 146 2.61 8.44 -17.82
C VAL A 146 1.29 9.04 -18.33
N GLY A 147 1.28 9.48 -19.59
CA GLY A 147 0.14 10.20 -20.21
C GLY A 147 -1.24 9.57 -19.97
N PRO A 148 -1.46 8.28 -20.28
CA PRO A 148 -2.73 7.60 -20.02
C PRO A 148 -3.15 7.62 -18.55
N MET A 149 -2.19 7.47 -17.62
CA MET A 149 -2.49 7.55 -16.18
C MET A 149 -2.85 8.97 -15.76
N GLN A 150 -2.15 9.99 -16.26
CA GLN A 150 -2.48 11.40 -15.99
C GLN A 150 -3.90 11.75 -16.47
N LEU A 151 -4.28 11.25 -17.66
CA LEU A 151 -5.63 11.40 -18.18
C LEU A 151 -6.65 10.67 -17.30
N TYR A 152 -6.41 9.40 -16.98
CA TYR A 152 -7.24 8.59 -16.10
C TYR A 152 -7.51 9.25 -14.74
N ILE A 153 -6.45 9.70 -14.06
CA ILE A 153 -6.55 10.32 -12.74
C ILE A 153 -7.41 11.59 -12.78
N LYS A 154 -7.23 12.41 -13.82
CA LYS A 154 -7.96 13.68 -13.93
C LYS A 154 -9.40 13.49 -14.41
N GLU A 155 -9.63 12.60 -15.36
CA GLU A 155 -10.90 12.50 -16.10
C GLU A 155 -11.79 11.35 -15.63
N ALA A 156 -11.25 10.31 -15.00
CA ALA A 156 -12.03 9.22 -14.40
C ALA A 156 -12.06 9.29 -12.86
N VAL A 157 -10.90 9.39 -12.19
CA VAL A 157 -10.84 9.49 -10.72
C VAL A 157 -11.36 10.85 -10.24
N GLY A 158 -11.01 11.92 -10.97
CA GLY A 158 -11.51 13.27 -10.71
C GLY A 158 -10.76 14.00 -9.60
N VAL A 159 -9.46 13.74 -9.47
CA VAL A 159 -8.57 14.44 -8.54
C VAL A 159 -7.41 15.12 -9.30
N PRO A 160 -6.78 16.18 -8.77
CA PRO A 160 -5.62 16.77 -9.41
C PRO A 160 -4.48 15.75 -9.47
N ALA A 161 -3.88 15.53 -10.64
CA ALA A 161 -2.91 14.45 -10.82
C ALA A 161 -1.66 14.59 -9.93
N LYS A 162 -1.20 15.82 -9.69
CA LYS A 162 -0.09 16.11 -8.74
C LYS A 162 -0.41 15.80 -7.27
N GLN A 163 -1.67 15.58 -6.96
CA GLN A 163 -2.18 15.26 -5.62
C GLN A 163 -2.65 13.80 -5.51
N TYR A 164 -2.57 13.03 -6.60
CA TYR A 164 -2.93 11.63 -6.60
C TYR A 164 -1.89 10.84 -5.80
N LEU A 165 -2.34 10.19 -4.76
CA LEU A 165 -1.52 9.49 -3.78
C LEU A 165 -1.28 8.06 -4.20
N ASN A 166 -0.14 7.51 -3.76
CA ASN A 166 0.07 6.08 -3.75
C ASN A 166 -0.48 5.45 -2.46
N SER A 167 -1.15 4.30 -2.54
CA SER A 167 -1.76 3.61 -1.39
C SER A 167 -0.84 2.61 -0.68
N GLY A 168 0.39 2.41 -1.17
CA GLY A 168 1.33 1.45 -0.61
C GLY A 168 2.11 1.95 0.60
N VAL A 169 2.01 3.25 0.91
CA VAL A 169 2.55 3.82 2.15
C VAL A 169 1.54 4.83 2.70
N LEU A 170 0.97 4.52 3.87
CA LEU A 170 -0.05 5.35 4.51
C LEU A 170 0.27 5.57 5.99
N LEU A 171 0.24 6.82 6.43
CA LEU A 171 0.03 7.15 7.84
C LEU A 171 -1.47 7.30 8.06
N MET A 172 -2.09 6.41 8.82
CA MET A 172 -3.54 6.29 8.90
C MET A 172 -4.06 6.80 10.25
N ASN A 173 -5.00 7.74 10.22
CA ASN A 173 -5.71 8.19 11.41
C ASN A 173 -6.87 7.23 11.71
N PHE A 174 -6.59 6.10 12.35
CA PHE A 174 -7.58 5.07 12.63
C PHE A 174 -8.77 5.61 13.43
N SER A 175 -8.51 6.51 14.40
CA SER A 175 -9.58 7.13 15.19
C SER A 175 -10.55 7.93 14.30
N GLN A 176 -10.03 8.73 13.38
CA GLN A 176 -10.84 9.56 12.49
C GLN A 176 -11.51 8.73 11.38
N LEU A 177 -10.82 7.72 10.82
CA LEU A 177 -11.38 6.78 9.85
C LEU A 177 -12.59 6.02 10.43
N ARG A 178 -12.50 5.57 11.69
CA ARG A 178 -13.65 4.97 12.40
C ARG A 178 -14.76 5.98 12.64
N LYS A 179 -14.42 7.18 13.14
CA LYS A 179 -15.39 8.24 13.44
C LYS A 179 -16.21 8.66 12.22
N ASP A 180 -15.58 8.70 11.06
CA ASP A 180 -16.23 9.09 9.80
C ASP A 180 -16.77 7.88 9.01
N GLU A 181 -16.76 6.70 9.64
CA GLU A 181 -17.29 5.45 9.09
C GLU A 181 -16.72 5.12 7.70
N PHE A 182 -15.41 5.33 7.50
CA PHE A 182 -14.72 5.15 6.22
C PHE A 182 -15.07 3.81 5.56
N THR A 183 -14.90 2.70 6.29
CA THR A 183 -15.21 1.34 5.80
C THR A 183 -16.63 1.22 5.29
N ARG A 184 -17.61 1.77 6.03
CA ARG A 184 -19.03 1.70 5.66
C ARG A 184 -19.28 2.44 4.35
N GLN A 185 -18.70 3.62 4.19
CA GLN A 185 -18.82 4.42 2.97
C GLN A 185 -18.11 3.76 1.79
N PHE A 186 -16.91 3.21 2.00
CA PHE A 186 -16.18 2.45 0.98
C PHE A 186 -17.05 1.30 0.42
N LEU A 187 -17.60 0.47 1.31
CA LEU A 187 -18.44 -0.65 0.92
C LEU A 187 -19.72 -0.20 0.22
N ASN A 188 -20.33 0.90 0.67
CA ASN A 188 -21.50 1.47 0.00
C ASN A 188 -21.18 1.90 -1.45
N LEU A 189 -20.09 2.62 -1.65
CA LEU A 189 -19.66 3.07 -2.98
C LEU A 189 -19.33 1.88 -3.88
N LEU A 190 -18.59 0.90 -3.37
CA LEU A 190 -18.21 -0.32 -4.08
C LEU A 190 -19.44 -1.11 -4.56
N GLN A 191 -20.44 -1.28 -3.70
CA GLN A 191 -21.68 -1.98 -4.02
C GLN A 191 -22.60 -1.23 -4.97
N ARG A 192 -22.60 0.10 -4.88
CA ARG A 192 -23.62 0.91 -5.56
C ARG A 192 -23.22 1.29 -6.97
N TYR A 193 -21.95 1.59 -7.16
CA TYR A 193 -21.48 2.21 -8.40
C TYR A 193 -20.60 1.31 -9.25
N HIS A 194 -19.95 0.31 -8.66
CA HIS A 194 -19.08 -0.63 -9.38
C HIS A 194 -18.10 0.09 -10.32
N VAL A 195 -17.47 1.17 -9.81
CA VAL A 195 -16.55 1.99 -10.59
C VAL A 195 -15.37 1.14 -11.03
N ASP A 196 -15.11 1.10 -12.33
CA ASP A 196 -13.94 0.45 -12.90
C ASP A 196 -12.69 1.30 -12.61
N CYS A 197 -11.64 0.63 -12.12
CA CYS A 197 -10.47 1.27 -11.52
C CYS A 197 -9.18 0.58 -11.95
N ILE A 198 -8.10 1.34 -12.13
CA ILE A 198 -6.76 0.78 -12.33
C ILE A 198 -6.21 0.23 -11.01
N ALA A 199 -6.35 1.01 -9.93
CA ALA A 199 -5.87 0.66 -8.60
C ALA A 199 -7.00 0.91 -7.60
N PRO A 200 -7.95 -0.04 -7.44
CA PRO A 200 -9.18 0.20 -6.69
C PRO A 200 -8.94 0.75 -5.28
N ASP A 201 -8.10 0.14 -4.46
CA ASP A 201 -7.83 0.62 -3.11
C ASP A 201 -7.28 2.06 -3.09
N GLN A 202 -6.39 2.38 -4.03
CA GLN A 202 -5.78 3.69 -4.21
C GLN A 202 -6.79 4.74 -4.70
N ASP A 203 -7.63 4.39 -5.67
CA ASP A 203 -8.61 5.31 -6.26
C ASP A 203 -9.70 5.67 -5.24
N TYR A 204 -10.20 4.67 -4.48
CA TYR A 204 -11.15 4.94 -3.39
C TYR A 204 -10.53 5.82 -2.30
N LEU A 205 -9.28 5.58 -1.88
CA LEU A 205 -8.60 6.46 -0.91
C LEU A 205 -8.46 7.89 -1.44
N ASN A 206 -8.01 8.05 -2.70
CA ASN A 206 -7.83 9.34 -3.32
C ASN A 206 -9.14 10.14 -3.42
N VAL A 207 -10.24 9.48 -3.76
CA VAL A 207 -11.56 10.12 -3.89
C VAL A 207 -12.18 10.39 -2.53
N MET A 208 -12.25 9.37 -1.67
CA MET A 208 -12.96 9.48 -0.39
C MET A 208 -12.26 10.42 0.57
N CYS A 209 -10.93 10.44 0.58
CA CYS A 209 -10.14 11.29 1.47
C CYS A 209 -9.78 12.66 0.87
N ASN A 210 -10.21 12.97 -0.36
CA ASN A 210 -9.87 14.23 -1.03
C ASN A 210 -10.23 15.45 -0.16
N GLY A 211 -9.24 16.32 0.09
CA GLY A 211 -9.38 17.50 0.94
C GLY A 211 -9.12 17.25 2.44
N ARG A 212 -8.90 15.99 2.83
CA ARG A 212 -8.59 15.56 4.21
C ARG A 212 -7.37 14.63 4.25
N ILE A 213 -6.34 15.01 3.50
CA ILE A 213 -5.07 14.30 3.34
C ILE A 213 -3.93 15.19 3.84
N THR A 214 -3.02 14.62 4.63
CA THR A 214 -1.71 15.22 4.92
C THR A 214 -0.70 14.73 3.87
N TYR A 215 -0.32 15.58 2.92
CA TYR A 215 0.67 15.20 1.91
C TYR A 215 2.05 15.03 2.56
N LEU A 216 2.59 13.81 2.49
CA LEU A 216 3.92 13.48 2.99
C LEU A 216 4.98 13.87 1.96
N ASP A 217 6.18 14.16 2.46
CA ASP A 217 7.37 14.34 1.64
C ASP A 217 7.67 13.05 0.84
N GLU A 218 8.10 13.19 -0.42
CA GLU A 218 8.38 12.08 -1.33
C GLU A 218 9.40 11.07 -0.78
N LYS A 219 10.27 11.48 0.17
CA LYS A 219 11.20 10.56 0.82
C LYS A 219 10.52 9.42 1.58
N TRP A 220 9.26 9.59 1.98
CA TRP A 220 8.47 8.55 2.65
C TRP A 220 7.82 7.56 1.69
N ASN A 221 7.92 7.78 0.37
CA ASN A 221 7.46 6.83 -0.63
C ASN A 221 8.27 7.03 -1.92
N ALA A 222 9.59 6.89 -1.82
CA ALA A 222 10.48 7.08 -2.95
C ALA A 222 10.34 5.89 -3.90
N MET A 223 10.04 6.15 -5.16
CA MET A 223 9.76 5.10 -6.16
C MET A 223 10.82 5.08 -7.25
N PRO A 224 11.17 3.90 -7.78
CA PRO A 224 11.94 3.81 -9.01
C PRO A 224 11.23 4.52 -10.16
N LYS A 225 12.03 5.12 -11.04
CA LYS A 225 11.57 5.71 -12.31
C LYS A 225 12.41 5.12 -13.45
N ASP A 226 11.93 5.28 -14.68
CA ASP A 226 12.72 4.98 -15.87
C ASP A 226 14.05 5.75 -15.88
N GLU A 227 15.05 5.19 -16.56
CA GLU A 227 16.41 5.75 -16.65
C GLU A 227 16.41 7.20 -17.19
N GLU A 228 15.47 7.53 -18.08
CA GLU A 228 15.27 8.89 -18.60
C GLU A 228 14.98 9.92 -17.48
N PHE A 229 14.39 9.49 -16.37
CA PHE A 229 14.03 10.33 -15.22
C PHE A 229 14.95 10.09 -14.01
N ALA A 230 16.15 9.52 -14.22
CA ALA A 230 17.08 9.21 -13.13
C ALA A 230 17.51 10.44 -12.31
N ASP A 231 17.51 11.64 -12.91
CA ASP A 231 17.85 12.90 -12.24
C ASP A 231 16.78 13.34 -11.21
N GLU A 232 15.56 12.80 -11.30
CA GLU A 232 14.47 13.02 -10.34
C GLU A 232 14.56 12.09 -9.11
N ARG A 233 15.66 11.34 -8.98
CA ARG A 233 15.92 10.46 -7.84
C ARG A 233 15.91 11.22 -6.52
N VAL A 234 15.14 10.72 -5.56
CA VAL A 234 15.15 11.19 -4.17
C VAL A 234 16.50 10.83 -3.55
N LYS A 235 17.26 11.85 -3.11
CA LYS A 235 18.65 11.68 -2.64
C LYS A 235 18.77 11.04 -1.26
N ASP A 236 17.82 11.29 -0.37
CA ASP A 236 17.76 10.73 0.99
C ASP A 236 16.40 10.09 1.24
N PRO A 237 16.07 8.97 0.55
CA PRO A 237 14.80 8.29 0.76
C PRO A 237 14.77 7.67 2.16
N LYS A 238 13.66 7.78 2.87
CA LYS A 238 13.41 7.14 4.17
C LYS A 238 12.61 5.85 4.05
N LEU A 239 11.83 5.74 2.99
CA LEU A 239 11.13 4.52 2.61
C LEU A 239 11.08 4.45 1.09
N ILE A 240 11.61 3.37 0.55
CA ILE A 240 11.64 3.08 -0.88
C ILE A 240 10.55 2.07 -1.19
N HIS A 241 9.74 2.34 -2.21
CA HIS A 241 8.66 1.46 -2.64
C HIS A 241 8.92 1.01 -4.08
N TYR A 242 9.22 -0.28 -4.27
CA TYR A 242 9.44 -0.87 -5.57
C TYR A 242 8.10 -1.18 -6.24
N ASN A 243 7.25 -0.16 -6.43
CA ASN A 243 5.90 -0.31 -6.96
C ASN A 243 5.89 -0.67 -8.46
N LEU A 244 4.72 -1.07 -8.97
CA LEU A 244 4.52 -1.44 -10.38
C LEU A 244 5.52 -2.52 -10.86
N PHE A 245 6.25 -2.26 -11.94
CA PHE A 245 7.08 -3.24 -12.64
C PHE A 245 8.57 -3.15 -12.27
N PHE A 246 8.99 -2.13 -11.50
CA PHE A 246 10.41 -1.96 -11.14
C PHE A 246 10.79 -2.80 -9.93
N LYS A 247 10.84 -4.12 -10.13
CA LYS A 247 11.17 -5.08 -9.06
C LYS A 247 12.66 -5.46 -9.10
N PRO A 248 13.48 -5.13 -8.08
CA PRO A 248 14.92 -5.42 -8.07
C PRO A 248 15.23 -6.92 -8.04
N TRP A 249 14.26 -7.77 -7.70
CA TRP A 249 14.33 -9.24 -7.78
C TRP A 249 13.91 -9.81 -9.14
N HIS A 250 13.55 -8.97 -10.12
CA HIS A 250 13.22 -9.39 -11.49
C HIS A 250 14.11 -8.72 -12.53
N PHE A 251 14.53 -7.47 -12.28
CA PHE A 251 15.23 -6.64 -13.26
C PHE A 251 16.56 -6.12 -12.71
N ASP A 252 17.52 -5.95 -13.62
CA ASP A 252 18.80 -5.30 -13.33
C ASP A 252 18.67 -3.79 -13.40
N HIS A 253 19.57 -3.08 -12.71
CA HIS A 253 19.68 -1.61 -12.76
C HIS A 253 18.41 -0.87 -12.32
N VAL A 254 17.59 -1.49 -11.48
CA VAL A 254 16.44 -0.83 -10.85
C VAL A 254 16.95 0.25 -9.91
N MET A 255 16.39 1.46 -9.99
CA MET A 255 16.73 2.55 -9.08
C MET A 255 16.53 2.10 -7.62
N TYR A 256 17.53 2.39 -6.78
CA TYR A 256 17.60 2.01 -5.36
C TYR A 256 17.83 0.50 -5.08
N ASP A 257 18.08 -0.35 -6.08
CA ASP A 257 18.22 -1.80 -5.87
C ASP A 257 19.25 -2.19 -4.80
N GLU A 258 20.27 -1.37 -4.58
CA GLU A 258 21.27 -1.56 -3.54
C GLU A 258 20.65 -1.69 -2.15
N TYR A 259 19.61 -0.90 -1.84
CA TYR A 259 18.93 -0.93 -0.54
C TYR A 259 18.20 -2.26 -0.34
N PHE A 260 17.51 -2.74 -1.38
CA PHE A 260 16.82 -4.03 -1.35
C PHE A 260 17.80 -5.17 -1.09
N TRP A 261 18.88 -5.25 -1.86
CA TRP A 261 19.82 -6.37 -1.75
C TRP A 261 20.64 -6.34 -0.45
N GLN A 262 20.89 -5.16 0.14
CA GLN A 262 21.54 -5.02 1.45
C GLN A 262 20.68 -5.55 2.60
N ALA A 263 19.36 -5.36 2.54
CA ALA A 263 18.43 -5.94 3.51
C ALA A 263 18.17 -7.43 3.23
N ALA A 264 17.95 -7.80 1.96
CA ALA A 264 17.61 -9.16 1.55
C ALA A 264 18.62 -10.22 2.03
N LYS A 265 19.93 -9.91 1.97
CA LYS A 265 21.00 -10.83 2.42
C LYS A 265 20.97 -11.16 3.92
N LYS A 266 20.26 -10.37 4.73
CA LYS A 266 20.11 -10.58 6.18
C LYS A 266 18.84 -11.38 6.52
N THR A 267 18.01 -11.71 5.53
CA THR A 267 16.76 -12.44 5.74
C THR A 267 16.95 -13.95 5.56
N PRO A 268 16.07 -14.79 6.14
CA PRO A 268 16.01 -16.23 5.84
C PRO A 268 15.74 -16.55 4.36
N TYR A 269 15.31 -15.54 3.58
CA TYR A 269 14.93 -15.66 2.17
C TYR A 269 16.03 -15.24 1.20
N ALA A 270 17.24 -14.94 1.69
CA ALA A 270 18.34 -14.42 0.87
C ALA A 270 18.65 -15.27 -0.37
N GLN A 271 18.68 -16.60 -0.23
CA GLN A 271 18.93 -17.50 -1.36
C GLN A 271 17.71 -17.56 -2.30
N GLN A 272 16.50 -17.73 -1.75
CA GLN A 272 15.27 -17.77 -2.53
C GLN A 272 15.11 -16.52 -3.41
N LEU A 273 15.41 -15.32 -2.88
CA LEU A 273 15.33 -14.07 -3.65
C LEU A 273 16.35 -14.00 -4.79
N LYS A 274 17.54 -14.57 -4.60
CA LYS A 274 18.54 -14.70 -5.68
C LYS A 274 18.09 -15.69 -6.75
N ASP A 275 17.49 -16.79 -6.33
CA ASP A 275 16.95 -17.80 -7.24
C ASP A 275 15.81 -17.19 -8.08
N VAL A 276 14.87 -16.46 -7.45
CA VAL A 276 13.82 -15.71 -8.15
C VAL A 276 14.40 -14.77 -9.21
N ARG A 277 15.45 -14.01 -8.89
CA ARG A 277 16.12 -13.14 -9.88
C ARG A 277 16.78 -13.92 -11.01
N THR A 278 17.46 -15.02 -10.69
CA THR A 278 18.20 -15.82 -11.67
C THR A 278 17.27 -16.55 -12.62
N ASP A 279 16.13 -17.01 -12.11
CA ASP A 279 15.14 -17.79 -12.85
C ASP A 279 14.14 -16.91 -13.61
N TYR A 280 14.18 -15.57 -13.43
CA TYR A 280 13.26 -14.67 -14.09
C TYR A 280 13.61 -14.48 -15.57
N THR A 281 12.83 -15.12 -16.43
CA THR A 281 13.12 -15.25 -17.86
C THR A 281 12.76 -14.02 -18.69
N ILE A 282 13.38 -13.87 -19.86
CA ILE A 282 13.02 -12.85 -20.87
C ILE A 282 11.54 -12.94 -21.27
N ALA A 283 10.98 -14.16 -21.34
CA ALA A 283 9.56 -14.35 -21.66
C ALA A 283 8.64 -13.77 -20.58
N GLN A 284 8.99 -13.91 -19.29
CA GLN A 284 8.26 -13.29 -18.19
C GLN A 284 8.40 -11.77 -18.21
N GLN A 285 9.59 -11.25 -18.48
CA GLN A 285 9.81 -9.80 -18.65
C GLN A 285 8.93 -9.22 -19.78
N GLN A 286 8.82 -9.92 -20.91
CA GLN A 286 7.96 -9.51 -22.03
C GLN A 286 6.48 -9.56 -21.65
N LEU A 287 6.05 -10.60 -20.93
CA LEU A 287 4.69 -10.72 -20.43
C LEU A 287 4.33 -9.56 -19.50
N ASP A 288 5.24 -9.16 -18.61
CA ASP A 288 5.00 -8.05 -17.70
C ASP A 288 4.94 -6.70 -18.43
N ARG A 289 5.74 -6.50 -19.47
CA ARG A 289 5.60 -5.34 -20.38
C ARG A 289 4.24 -5.35 -21.11
N GLN A 290 3.75 -6.51 -21.54
CA GLN A 290 2.43 -6.61 -22.18
C GLN A 290 1.30 -6.27 -21.20
N LYS A 291 1.39 -6.75 -19.95
CA LYS A 291 0.43 -6.38 -18.89
C LYS A 291 0.46 -4.88 -18.61
N LEU A 292 1.64 -4.26 -18.55
CA LEU A 292 1.77 -2.80 -18.41
C LEU A 292 1.04 -2.09 -19.55
N MET A 293 1.31 -2.46 -20.80
CA MET A 293 0.62 -1.84 -21.95
C MET A 293 -0.90 -2.05 -21.90
N SER A 294 -1.38 -3.23 -21.50
CA SER A 294 -2.82 -3.47 -21.32
C SER A 294 -3.42 -2.58 -20.24
N MET A 295 -2.72 -2.39 -19.12
CA MET A 295 -3.15 -1.49 -18.04
C MET A 295 -3.22 -0.04 -18.52
N LEU A 296 -2.22 0.41 -19.28
CA LEU A 296 -2.18 1.77 -19.83
C LEU A 296 -3.28 2.01 -20.87
N ASN A 297 -3.58 1.03 -21.72
CA ASN A 297 -4.71 1.12 -22.65
C ASN A 297 -6.04 1.20 -21.89
N HIS A 298 -6.21 0.39 -20.84
CA HIS A 298 -7.40 0.47 -19.98
C HIS A 298 -7.52 1.85 -19.31
N ALA A 299 -6.40 2.42 -18.84
CA ALA A 299 -6.36 3.77 -18.26
C ALA A 299 -6.81 4.84 -19.25
N ASP A 300 -6.44 4.71 -20.52
CA ASP A 300 -6.82 5.65 -21.59
C ASP A 300 -8.33 5.58 -21.92
N GLU A 301 -8.94 4.39 -21.83
CA GLU A 301 -10.36 4.15 -22.12
C GLU A 301 -11.29 4.51 -20.95
N LEU A 302 -10.81 4.40 -19.70
CA LEU A 302 -11.60 4.60 -18.49
C LEU A 302 -12.34 5.95 -18.37
N PRO A 303 -11.79 7.10 -18.80
CA PRO A 303 -12.53 8.37 -18.86
C PRO A 303 -13.86 8.31 -19.62
N ASP A 304 -13.96 7.45 -20.63
CA ASP A 304 -15.16 7.33 -21.45
C ASP A 304 -16.24 6.45 -20.80
N ASN A 305 -15.90 5.66 -19.77
CA ASN A 305 -16.86 4.81 -19.07
C ASN A 305 -18.05 5.61 -18.53
N PRO A 306 -19.29 5.09 -18.62
CA PRO A 306 -20.48 5.83 -18.20
C PRO A 306 -20.50 6.12 -16.69
N VAL A 307 -19.75 5.34 -15.91
CA VAL A 307 -19.63 5.48 -14.46
C VAL A 307 -18.15 5.63 -14.09
N THR A 308 -17.78 6.84 -13.68
CA THR A 308 -16.46 7.16 -13.11
C THR A 308 -16.66 7.99 -11.84
N PHE A 309 -15.67 8.03 -10.94
CA PHE A 309 -15.76 8.87 -9.74
C PHE A 309 -15.95 10.35 -10.09
N LYS A 310 -15.30 10.86 -11.14
CA LYS A 310 -15.52 12.23 -11.64
C LYS A 310 -16.98 12.46 -12.04
N LYS A 311 -17.56 11.59 -12.88
CA LYS A 311 -18.95 11.72 -13.33
C LYS A 311 -19.94 11.61 -12.17
N LEU A 312 -19.65 10.75 -11.19
CA LEU A 312 -20.46 10.65 -9.97
C LEU A 312 -20.42 11.96 -9.16
N GLN A 313 -19.26 12.59 -9.04
CA GLN A 313 -19.11 13.89 -8.37
C GLN A 313 -19.87 15.00 -9.11
N GLU A 314 -19.78 15.04 -10.44
CA GLU A 314 -20.50 16.01 -11.29
C GLU A 314 -22.03 15.84 -11.20
N GLN A 315 -22.49 14.61 -10.99
CA GLN A 315 -23.90 14.30 -10.71
C GLN A 315 -24.32 14.59 -9.25
N GLY A 316 -23.45 15.17 -8.43
CA GLY A 316 -23.73 15.49 -7.04
C GLY A 316 -23.83 14.26 -6.12
N LYS A 317 -23.26 13.11 -6.51
CA LYS A 317 -23.21 11.93 -5.63
C LYS A 317 -22.15 12.15 -4.54
N GLN A 318 -22.50 11.79 -3.32
CA GLN A 318 -21.55 11.81 -2.20
C GLN A 318 -20.57 10.64 -2.33
N VAL A 319 -19.37 10.94 -2.81
CA VAL A 319 -18.25 9.97 -2.90
C VAL A 319 -17.07 10.36 -2.00
N ARG A 320 -17.13 11.55 -1.39
CA ARG A 320 -16.11 12.07 -0.46
C ARG A 320 -16.63 11.99 0.98
N LEU A 321 -15.72 11.79 1.92
CA LEU A 321 -16.02 11.92 3.34
C LEU A 321 -16.03 13.39 3.73
N SER A 322 -17.13 13.81 4.37
CA SER A 322 -17.38 15.19 4.82
C SER A 322 -16.55 15.57 6.04
#